data_AF-A0A0S2SE45-F1
#
_entry.id   AF-A0A0S2SE45-F1
#
_cell.length_a   1.000
_cell.length_b   1.000
_cell.length_c   1.000
_cell.angle_alpha   90.00
_cell.angle_beta   90.00
_cell.angle_gamma   90.00
#
_symmetry.space_group_name_H-M   'P 1'
#
loop_
_entity.id
_entity.type
_entity.pdbx_description
1 polymer ?
#
loop_
_entity_poly.entity_id
_entity_poly.type
_entity_poly.pdbx_seq_one_letter_code
_entity_poly.pdbx_strand_id
1 'polypeptide(L)'
;MIAVAVAAIIAAVAYPAFTSGLQKSRRAEAIKGLLSMQLRQEEHRITNASYSSTTAQLGAPTSDYYDFAVSGASATGYTLTATAKGSQSGDTACATMSINKADTKTPADCWK
;
A
#
# COMPACT_ATOMS: atom_id res chain seq x y z
N MET A 1 -33.54 -22.41 21.41
CA MET A 1 -32.26 -21.71 21.19
C MET A 1 -31.74 -21.90 19.77
N ILE A 2 -32.53 -21.55 18.75
CA ILE A 2 -32.16 -21.72 17.33
C ILE A 2 -31.62 -20.39 16.76
N ALA A 3 -32.17 -19.26 17.20
CA ALA A 3 -31.74 -17.93 16.75
C ALA A 3 -30.26 -17.63 17.04
N VAL A 4 -29.74 -18.02 18.21
CA VAL A 4 -28.33 -17.83 18.58
C VAL A 4 -27.41 -18.68 17.69
N ALA A 5 -27.83 -19.90 17.35
CA ALA A 5 -27.06 -20.78 16.46
C ALA A 5 -27.01 -20.21 15.03
N VAL A 6 -28.12 -19.70 14.51
CA VAL A 6 -28.17 -19.04 13.19
C VAL A 6 -27.34 -17.76 13.18
N ALA A 7 -27.42 -16.94 14.24
CA ALA A 7 -26.61 -15.73 14.37
C ALA A 7 -25.10 -16.04 14.41
N ALA A 8 -24.69 -17.11 15.09
CA ALA A 8 -23.30 -17.55 15.14
C ALA A 8 -22.77 -17.98 13.76
N ILE A 9 -23.59 -18.68 12.96
CA ILE A 9 -23.22 -19.11 11.60
C ILE A 9 -23.06 -17.90 10.68
N ILE A 10 -23.99 -16.93 10.73
CA ILE A 10 -23.89 -15.71 9.91
C ILE A 10 -22.66 -14.90 10.29
N ALA A 11 -22.39 -14.75 11.60
CA ALA A 11 -21.22 -14.01 12.08
C ALA A 11 -19.90 -14.64 11.60
N ALA A 12 -19.82 -15.97 11.56
CA ALA A 12 -18.62 -16.69 11.12
C ALA A 12 -18.25 -16.42 9.65
N VAL A 13 -19.24 -16.16 8.78
CA VAL A 13 -19.00 -15.88 7.35
C VAL A 13 -18.90 -14.38 7.08
N ALA A 14 -19.75 -13.58 7.72
CA ALA A 14 -19.81 -12.14 7.48
C ALA A 14 -18.58 -11.39 8.01
N TYR A 15 -18.00 -11.83 9.14
CA TYR A 15 -16.87 -11.15 9.76
C TYR A 15 -15.56 -11.22 8.93
N PRO A 16 -15.13 -12.40 8.42
CA PRO A 16 -14.00 -12.49 7.50
C PRO A 16 -14.23 -11.72 6.19
N ALA A 17 -15.46 -11.72 5.68
CA ALA A 17 -15.81 -10.99 4.46
C ALA A 17 -15.70 -9.46 4.67
N PHE A 18 -16.13 -8.95 5.82
CA PHE A 18 -16.04 -7.53 6.13
C PHE A 18 -14.59 -7.05 6.30
N THR A 19 -13.78 -7.82 7.03
CA THR A 19 -12.37 -7.48 7.28
C THR A 19 -11.53 -7.49 5.99
N SER A 20 -11.75 -8.47 5.12
CA SER A 20 -11.09 -8.52 3.80
C SER A 20 -11.52 -7.36 2.88
N GLY A 21 -12.78 -6.93 2.94
CA GLY A 21 -13.26 -5.74 2.23
C GLY A 21 -12.55 -4.45 2.67
N LEU A 22 -12.42 -4.24 3.98
CA LEU A 22 -11.69 -3.09 4.54
C LEU A 22 -10.21 -3.11 4.17
N GLN A 23 -9.56 -4.28 4.23
CA GLN A 23 -8.16 -4.43 3.83
C GLN A 23 -7.95 -4.08 2.35
N LYS A 24 -8.86 -4.51 1.46
CA LYS A 24 -8.80 -4.14 0.04
C LYS A 24 -8.98 -2.63 -0.17
N SER A 25 -9.92 -2.01 0.55
CA SER A 25 -10.10 -0.55 0.47
C SER A 25 -8.84 0.21 0.89
N ARG A 26 -8.19 -0.21 1.98
CA ARG A 26 -6.95 0.41 2.47
C ARG A 26 -5.76 0.16 1.54
N ARG A 27 -5.69 -1.00 0.89
CA ARG A 27 -4.72 -1.25 -0.20
C ARG A 27 -4.87 -0.25 -1.33
N ALA A 28 -6.11 0.06 -1.74
CA ALA A 28 -6.34 1.06 -2.79
C ALA A 28 -5.82 2.45 -2.39
N GLU A 29 -5.96 2.84 -1.12
CA GLU A 29 -5.36 4.09 -0.60
C GLU A 29 -3.83 4.07 -0.65
N ALA A 30 -3.21 2.94 -0.27
CA ALA A 30 -1.75 2.78 -0.36
C ALA A 30 -1.25 2.86 -1.81
N ILE A 31 -1.93 2.20 -2.75
CA ILE A 31 -1.62 2.25 -4.19
C ILE A 31 -1.68 3.70 -4.68
N LYS A 32 -2.74 4.44 -4.33
CA LYS A 32 -2.87 5.85 -4.68
C LYS A 32 -1.70 6.68 -4.12
N GLY A 33 -1.30 6.41 -2.89
CA GLY A 33 -0.12 7.04 -2.26
C GLY A 33 1.16 6.77 -3.04
N LEU A 34 1.43 5.51 -3.39
CA LEU A 34 2.60 5.11 -4.16
C LEU A 34 2.63 5.77 -5.55
N LEU A 35 1.51 5.80 -6.26
CA LEU A 35 1.41 6.44 -7.57
C LEU A 35 1.62 7.97 -7.48
N SER A 36 1.08 8.61 -6.43
CA SER A 36 1.33 10.03 -6.19
C SER A 36 2.82 10.32 -5.93
N MET A 37 3.48 9.48 -5.13
CA MET A 37 4.91 9.59 -4.88
C MET A 37 5.75 9.35 -6.16
N GLN A 38 5.29 8.46 -7.04
CA GLN A 38 5.93 8.21 -8.34
C GLN A 38 5.88 9.45 -9.24
N LEU A 39 4.72 10.12 -9.31
CA LEU A 39 4.61 11.40 -10.03
C LEU A 39 5.55 12.46 -9.47
N ARG A 40 5.67 12.53 -8.14
CA ARG A 40 6.60 13.44 -7.45
C ARG A 40 8.07 13.11 -7.72
N GLN A 41 8.41 11.83 -7.92
CA GLN A 41 9.76 11.44 -8.33
C GLN A 41 10.11 12.00 -9.71
N GLU A 42 9.19 11.90 -10.66
CA GLU A 42 9.41 12.45 -12.01
C GLU A 42 9.48 13.98 -11.98
N GLU A 43 8.63 14.65 -11.19
CA GLU A 43 8.70 16.10 -10.98
C GLU A 43 10.06 16.52 -10.37
N HIS A 44 10.53 15.81 -9.35
CA HIS A 44 11.84 16.06 -8.74
C HIS A 44 12.99 15.87 -9.75
N ARG A 45 12.88 14.88 -10.63
CA ARG A 45 13.91 14.55 -11.62
C ARG A 45 14.08 15.62 -12.72
N ILE A 46 13.07 16.47 -12.95
CA ILE A 46 13.16 17.59 -13.89
C ILE A 46 14.22 18.61 -13.43
N THR A 47 14.33 18.84 -12.13
CA THR A 47 15.20 19.87 -11.55
C THR A 47 16.46 19.30 -10.89
N ASN A 48 16.51 17.98 -10.66
CA ASN A 48 17.60 17.31 -9.96
C ASN A 48 18.22 16.20 -10.81
N ALA A 49 19.54 16.00 -10.67
CA ALA A 49 20.28 14.98 -11.42
C ALA A 49 19.93 13.53 -11.00
N SER A 50 19.29 13.36 -9.84
CA SER A 50 18.88 12.06 -9.30
C SER A 50 17.45 12.09 -8.77
N TYR A 51 16.85 10.92 -8.66
CA TYR A 51 15.60 10.73 -7.92
C TYR A 51 15.82 10.95 -6.41
N SER A 52 14.75 11.31 -5.71
CA SER A 52 14.82 11.58 -4.27
C SER A 52 14.89 10.30 -3.47
N SER A 53 15.77 10.28 -2.46
CA SER A 53 15.86 9.24 -1.44
C SER A 53 15.03 9.55 -0.19
N THR A 54 14.26 10.64 -0.18
CA THR A 54 13.49 11.06 1.00
C THR A 54 12.01 11.14 0.69
N THR A 55 11.20 10.49 1.52
CA THR A 55 9.74 10.47 1.36
C THR A 55 9.10 11.83 1.61
N ALA A 56 9.72 12.69 2.40
CA ALA A 56 9.28 14.06 2.66
C ALA A 56 9.26 14.92 1.37
N GLN A 57 10.26 14.77 0.50
CA GLN A 57 10.30 15.48 -0.80
C GLN A 57 9.26 14.93 -1.80
N LEU A 58 8.76 13.72 -1.56
CA LEU A 58 7.80 13.04 -2.43
C LEU A 58 6.35 13.19 -1.97
N GLY A 59 6.10 13.96 -0.91
CA GLY A 59 4.76 14.14 -0.36
C GLY A 59 4.11 12.82 0.08
N ALA A 60 4.91 11.92 0.68
CA ALA A 60 4.39 10.64 1.16
C ALA A 60 3.20 10.86 2.11
N PRO A 61 2.07 10.19 1.88
CA PRO A 61 0.88 10.41 2.69
C PRO A 61 1.06 9.84 4.09
N THR A 62 0.57 10.57 5.08
CA THR A 62 0.42 10.04 6.44
C THR A 62 -0.71 9.03 6.46
N SER A 63 -0.45 7.82 6.98
CA SER A 63 -1.44 6.75 7.09
C SER A 63 -1.28 6.04 8.42
N ASP A 64 -2.40 5.62 9.01
CA ASP A 64 -2.43 4.73 10.19
C ASP A 64 -2.24 3.25 9.81
N TYR A 65 -2.32 2.94 8.51
CA TYR A 65 -2.36 1.58 7.98
C TYR A 65 -1.13 1.20 7.16
N TYR A 66 -0.37 2.18 6.66
CA TYR A 66 0.84 1.95 5.89
C TYR A 66 1.96 2.91 6.27
N ASP A 67 3.20 2.41 6.24
CA ASP A 67 4.41 3.23 6.20
C ASP A 67 4.97 3.25 4.78
N PHE A 68 5.35 4.43 4.32
CA PHE A 68 5.90 4.63 2.98
C PHE A 68 7.41 4.84 3.06
N ALA A 69 8.13 4.20 2.14
CA ALA A 69 9.58 4.29 2.03
C ALA A 69 10.02 4.40 0.57
N VAL A 70 11.21 4.96 0.36
CA VAL A 70 11.92 4.92 -0.92
C VAL A 70 13.28 4.27 -0.73
N SER A 71 13.67 3.42 -1.67
CA SER A 71 14.96 2.74 -1.67
C SER A 71 15.56 2.74 -3.07
N GLY A 72 16.88 2.54 -3.17
CA GLY A 72 17.59 2.45 -4.44
C GLY A 72 17.51 3.71 -5.30
N ALA A 73 17.22 4.87 -4.71
CA ALA A 73 17.13 6.14 -5.42
C ALA A 73 18.49 6.53 -6.02
N SER A 74 18.50 6.77 -7.32
CA SER A 74 19.70 7.07 -8.11
C SER A 74 19.33 7.97 -9.31
N ALA A 75 20.27 8.21 -10.24
CA ALA A 75 19.96 8.92 -11.48
C ALA A 75 19.03 8.15 -12.42
N THR A 76 18.95 6.82 -12.28
CA THR A 76 18.32 5.93 -13.27
C THR A 76 17.15 5.12 -12.72
N GLY A 77 16.99 5.04 -11.40
CA GLY A 77 15.91 4.26 -10.79
C GLY A 77 15.66 4.56 -9.32
N TYR A 78 14.56 3.99 -8.82
CA TYR A 78 14.10 3.97 -7.43
C TYR A 78 13.06 2.87 -7.27
N THR A 79 12.80 2.49 -6.02
CA THR A 79 11.66 1.66 -5.61
C THR A 79 10.91 2.37 -4.48
N LEU A 80 9.60 2.50 -4.64
CA LEU A 80 8.68 2.98 -3.62
C LEU A 80 7.99 1.79 -2.97
N THR A 81 7.90 1.80 -1.65
CA THR A 81 7.33 0.70 -0.87
C THR A 81 6.30 1.22 0.11
N ALA A 82 5.17 0.52 0.23
CA ALA A 82 4.17 0.69 1.27
C ALA A 82 4.14 -0.58 2.13
N THR A 83 4.39 -0.46 3.41
CA THR A 83 4.42 -1.57 4.38
C THR A 83 3.23 -1.46 5.32
N ALA A 84 2.42 -2.51 5.40
CA ALA A 84 1.23 -2.57 6.24
C ALA A 84 1.57 -2.51 7.73
N LYS A 85 0.84 -1.69 8.48
CA LYS A 85 0.92 -1.55 9.94
C LYS A 85 -0.47 -1.55 10.59
N GLY A 86 -0.49 -1.64 11.92
CA GLY A 86 -1.73 -1.60 12.70
C GLY A 86 -2.71 -2.69 12.26
N SER A 87 -3.98 -2.32 12.05
CA SER A 87 -5.02 -3.29 11.64
C SER A 87 -4.86 -3.80 10.20
N GLN A 88 -3.98 -3.22 9.40
CA GLN A 88 -3.67 -3.71 8.04
C GLN A 88 -2.64 -4.85 8.06
N SER A 89 -1.89 -5.04 9.15
CA SER A 89 -0.90 -6.12 9.27
C SER A 89 -1.51 -7.53 9.17
N GLY A 90 -2.83 -7.67 9.30
CA GLY A 90 -3.56 -8.91 9.02
C GLY A 90 -3.67 -9.26 7.53
N ASP A 91 -3.40 -8.33 6.62
CA ASP A 91 -3.36 -8.55 5.16
C ASP A 91 -2.00 -9.13 4.75
N THR A 92 -1.67 -10.31 5.28
CA THR A 92 -0.32 -10.89 5.22
C THR A 92 0.19 -11.11 3.80
N ALA A 93 -0.68 -11.51 2.87
CA ALA A 93 -0.34 -11.70 1.46
C ALA A 93 0.07 -10.40 0.76
N CYS A 94 -0.39 -9.26 1.27
CA CYS A 94 -0.11 -7.92 0.74
C CYS A 94 0.51 -7.00 1.78
N ALA A 95 1.21 -7.57 2.76
CA ALA A 95 1.82 -6.82 3.86
C ALA A 95 2.86 -5.82 3.38
N THR A 96 3.42 -6.02 2.20
CA THR A 96 4.32 -5.07 1.55
C THR A 96 3.96 -4.97 0.08
N MET A 97 3.75 -3.75 -0.40
CA MET A 97 3.48 -3.46 -1.80
C MET A 97 4.55 -2.50 -2.32
N SER A 98 5.07 -2.75 -3.51
CA SER A 98 6.09 -1.88 -4.09
C SER A 98 5.88 -1.62 -5.58
N ILE A 99 6.36 -0.46 -6.01
CA ILE A 99 6.43 -0.05 -7.41
C ILE A 99 7.79 0.56 -7.67
N ASN A 100 8.44 0.15 -8.76
CA ASN A 100 9.69 0.75 -9.19
C ASN A 100 9.48 1.75 -10.34
N LYS A 101 10.54 2.46 -10.71
CA LYS A 101 10.55 3.42 -11.82
C LYS A 101 10.13 2.83 -13.18
N ALA A 102 10.20 1.51 -13.36
CA ALA A 102 9.77 0.81 -14.57
C ALA A 102 8.33 0.27 -14.47
N ASP A 103 7.52 0.79 -13.54
CA ASP A 103 6.15 0.36 -13.26
C ASP A 103 6.02 -1.13 -12.88
N THR A 104 7.12 -1.76 -12.45
CA THR A 104 7.07 -3.13 -11.94
C THR A 104 6.45 -3.12 -10.55
N LYS A 105 5.28 -3.75 -10.44
CA LYS A 105 4.46 -3.81 -9.23
C LYS A 105 4.59 -5.17 -8.56
N THR A 106 4.86 -5.18 -7.27
CA THR A 106 4.97 -6.43 -6.51
C THR A 106 4.24 -6.33 -5.16
N PRO A 107 3.63 -7.43 -4.68
CA PRO A 107 3.20 -8.62 -5.43
C PRO A 107 2.05 -8.30 -6.40
N ALA A 108 2.04 -8.84 -7.61
CA ALA A 108 1.08 -8.45 -8.66
C ALA A 108 -0.41 -8.59 -8.25
N ASP A 109 -0.75 -9.62 -7.46
CA ASP A 109 -2.12 -9.86 -7.00
C ASP A 109 -2.64 -8.80 -6.02
N CYS A 110 -1.73 -8.04 -5.41
CA CYS A 110 -2.08 -6.99 -4.46
C CYS A 110 -2.49 -5.67 -5.12
N TRP A 111 -2.25 -5.53 -6.42
CA TRP A 111 -2.50 -4.32 -7.21
C TRP A 111 -3.79 -4.36 -8.04
N LYS A 112 -4.76 -5.20 -7.63
CA LYS A 112 -6.05 -5.47 -8.30
C LYS A 112 -7.26 -5.05 -7.47
#